data_AF-A0A3E2CDA6-F1
#
_entry.id   AF-A0A3E2CDA6-F1
#
_cell.length_a   1.000
_cell.length_b   1.000
_cell.length_c   1.000
_cell.angle_alpha   90.00
_cell.angle_beta   90.00
_cell.angle_gamma   90.00
#
_symmetry.space_group_name_H-M   'P 1'
#
loop_
_entity.id
_entity.type
_entity.pdbx_description
1 polymer ?
#
loop_
_entity_poly.entity_id
_entity_poly.type
_entity_poly.pdbx_seq_one_letter_code
_entity_poly.pdbx_strand_id
1 'polypeptide(L)'
;ERLGQADFNNPTVLICPHLNGSARELSLLTTDDCVNAGTAMGAIHRLSPAFLTKGGYPTFTTGQIRAQLTSWIKRLRQAGHIPTEITDNWSRVLETDGLWAFDTCPVHGGFKDGDFLFSGSTITAITNWQSMQINDPARDLA
;
A
#
# COMPACT_ATOMS: atom_id res chain seq x y z
N GLU A 1 -4.12 -7.27 -27.69
CA GLU A 1 -3.68 -8.59 -27.20
C GLU A 1 -4.53 -9.00 -26.01
N ARG A 2 -5.01 -10.25 -25.99
CA ARG A 2 -5.82 -10.79 -24.86
C ARG A 2 -4.89 -11.05 -23.67
N LEU A 3 -5.16 -10.40 -22.53
CA LEU A 3 -4.57 -10.78 -21.25
C LEU A 3 -5.12 -12.16 -20.87
N GLY A 4 -4.21 -13.11 -20.62
CA GLY A 4 -4.49 -14.53 -20.48
C GLY A 4 -5.39 -14.88 -19.30
N GLN A 5 -6.29 -15.83 -19.53
CA GLN A 5 -7.07 -16.51 -18.52
C GLN A 5 -6.18 -17.62 -17.93
N ALA A 6 -5.94 -17.61 -16.61
CA ALA A 6 -5.13 -18.64 -15.96
C ALA A 6 -5.87 -20.00 -16.03
N ASP A 7 -5.28 -20.96 -16.75
CA ASP A 7 -5.71 -22.36 -16.77
C ASP A 7 -5.15 -23.06 -15.52
N PHE A 8 -6.02 -23.37 -14.55
CA PHE A 8 -5.62 -24.02 -13.30
C PHE A 8 -5.16 -25.48 -13.49
N ASN A 9 -5.34 -26.07 -14.69
CA ASN A 9 -4.80 -27.38 -15.04
C ASN A 9 -3.41 -27.31 -15.69
N ASN A 10 -2.88 -26.11 -15.95
CA ASN A 10 -1.57 -25.92 -16.57
C ASN A 10 -0.83 -24.74 -15.91
N PRO A 11 -0.14 -24.96 -14.78
CA PRO A 11 0.51 -23.86 -14.06
C PRO A 11 1.57 -23.20 -14.93
N THR A 12 1.40 -21.91 -15.19
CA THR A 12 2.43 -21.09 -15.83
C THR A 12 3.45 -20.68 -14.76
N VAL A 13 4.71 -21.08 -14.93
CA VAL A 13 5.81 -20.72 -14.04
C VAL A 13 6.53 -19.50 -14.59
N LEU A 14 6.75 -18.49 -13.74
CA LEU A 14 7.64 -17.36 -14.02
C LEU A 14 8.94 -17.54 -13.24
N ILE A 15 10.07 -17.63 -13.93
CA ILE A 15 11.40 -17.67 -13.31
C ILE A 15 12.04 -16.29 -13.50
N CYS A 16 12.41 -15.65 -12.39
CA CYS A 16 13.08 -14.35 -12.37
C CYS A 16 14.50 -14.47 -11.81
N PRO A 17 15.41 -13.54 -12.14
CA PRO A 17 16.70 -13.45 -11.47
C PRO A 17 16.53 -13.34 -9.95
N HIS A 18 17.43 -13.99 -9.21
CA HIS A 18 17.47 -13.86 -7.76
C HIS A 18 17.85 -12.42 -7.37
N LEU A 19 17.08 -11.84 -6.44
CA LEU A 19 17.35 -10.53 -5.87
C LEU A 19 18.22 -10.72 -4.63
N ASN A 20 19.39 -10.08 -4.62
CA ASN A 20 20.32 -10.16 -3.50
C ASN A 20 19.80 -9.39 -2.28
N GLY A 21 20.24 -9.79 -1.09
CA GLY A 21 19.92 -9.16 0.19
C GLY A 21 19.13 -10.09 1.12
N SER A 22 18.90 -9.65 2.35
CA SER A 22 18.08 -10.36 3.32
C SER A 22 16.86 -9.56 3.73
N ALA A 23 15.74 -10.26 3.86
CA ALA A 23 14.55 -9.74 4.50
C ALA A 23 14.85 -9.42 5.98
N ARG A 24 14.20 -8.38 6.49
CA ARG A 24 14.13 -8.06 7.92
C ARG A 24 12.68 -7.85 8.32
N GLU A 25 12.38 -8.17 9.57
CA GLU A 25 11.12 -7.77 10.17
C GLU A 25 11.08 -6.24 10.29
N LEU A 26 9.95 -5.63 9.96
CA LEU A 26 9.77 -4.18 10.02
C LEU A 26 9.94 -3.66 11.45
N SER A 27 9.60 -4.48 12.45
CA SER A 27 9.77 -4.19 13.88
C SER A 27 11.24 -4.08 14.31
N LEU A 28 12.17 -4.62 13.51
CA LEU A 28 13.61 -4.67 13.81
C LEU A 28 14.42 -3.65 13.00
N LEU A 29 13.75 -2.78 12.23
CA LEU A 29 14.45 -1.75 11.46
C LEU A 29 15.14 -0.76 12.39
N THR A 30 16.42 -0.53 12.11
CA THR A 30 17.19 0.52 12.77
C THR A 30 16.78 1.90 12.26
N THR A 31 17.21 2.96 12.93
CA THR A 31 16.99 4.33 12.45
C THR A 31 17.53 4.54 11.02
N ASP A 32 18.70 3.99 10.71
CA ASP A 32 19.29 4.07 9.37
C ASP A 32 18.45 3.32 8.34
N ASP A 33 17.94 2.13 8.70
CA ASP A 33 17.05 1.37 7.83
C ASP A 33 15.76 2.16 7.55
N CYS A 34 15.17 2.81 8.56
CA CYS A 34 13.98 3.64 8.41
C CYS A 34 14.22 4.87 7.51
N VAL A 35 15.38 5.53 7.61
CA VAL A 35 15.75 6.64 6.71
C VAL A 35 15.83 6.16 5.26
N ASN A 36 16.44 5.00 5.04
CA ASN A 36 16.54 4.41 3.69
C ASN A 36 15.18 3.96 3.16
N ALA A 37 14.34 3.34 4.00
CA ALA A 37 12.98 2.95 3.64
C ALA A 37 12.14 4.17 3.27
N GLY A 38 12.14 5.23 4.09
CA GLY A 38 11.44 6.48 3.80
C GLY A 38 11.93 7.15 2.51
N THR A 39 13.23 7.09 2.23
CA THR A 39 13.80 7.59 0.96
C THR A 39 13.25 6.80 -0.24
N ALA A 40 13.22 5.47 -0.13
CA ALA A 40 12.69 4.61 -1.18
C ALA A 40 11.18 4.80 -1.38
N MET A 41 10.41 4.89 -0.30
CA MET A 41 8.97 5.20 -0.33
C MET A 41 8.71 6.53 -1.02
N GLY A 42 9.45 7.58 -0.67
CA GLY A 42 9.33 8.87 -1.34
C GLY A 42 9.62 8.78 -2.85
N ALA A 43 10.59 7.94 -3.26
CA ALA A 43 10.86 7.71 -4.68
C ALA A 43 9.69 7.00 -5.38
N ILE A 44 9.07 6.01 -4.73
CA ILE A 44 7.86 5.32 -5.21
C ILE A 44 6.71 6.30 -5.39
N HIS A 45 6.45 7.14 -4.39
CA HIS A 45 5.36 8.13 -4.37
C HIS A 45 5.52 9.20 -5.46
N ARG A 46 6.72 9.35 -6.03
CA ARG A 46 7.00 10.29 -7.15
C ARG A 46 7.02 9.63 -8.53
N LEU A 47 6.79 8.32 -8.63
CA LEU A 47 6.68 7.66 -9.93
C LEU A 47 5.52 8.24 -10.74
N SER A 48 5.63 8.20 -12.07
CA SER A 48 4.50 8.55 -12.92
C SER A 48 3.36 7.56 -12.70
N PRO A 49 2.12 7.99 -12.44
CA PRO A 49 0.99 7.10 -12.23
C PRO A 49 0.60 6.29 -13.49
N ALA A 50 1.07 6.70 -14.67
CA ALA A 50 0.61 6.16 -15.95
C ALA A 50 0.80 4.65 -16.09
N PHE A 51 1.86 4.07 -15.52
CA PHE A 51 2.10 2.62 -15.62
C PHE A 51 1.08 1.81 -14.81
N LEU A 52 0.62 2.32 -13.66
CA LEU A 52 -0.39 1.68 -12.83
C LEU A 52 -1.74 1.68 -13.54
N THR A 53 -2.13 2.84 -14.09
CA THR A 53 -3.36 2.95 -14.87
C THR A 53 -3.32 2.05 -16.10
N LYS A 54 -2.21 2.03 -16.85
CA LYS A 54 -2.04 1.15 -18.01
C LYS A 54 -2.06 -0.33 -17.63
N GLY A 55 -1.53 -0.68 -16.47
CA GLY A 55 -1.53 -2.04 -15.92
C GLY A 55 -2.88 -2.48 -15.34
N GLY A 56 -3.88 -1.60 -15.29
CA GLY A 56 -5.19 -1.90 -14.71
C GLY A 56 -5.20 -1.97 -13.18
N TYR A 57 -4.19 -1.39 -12.52
CA TYR A 57 -4.13 -1.34 -11.07
C TYR A 57 -5.15 -0.33 -10.50
N PRO A 58 -5.64 -0.55 -9.26
CA PRO A 58 -6.60 0.35 -8.65
C PRO A 58 -6.09 1.81 -8.59
N THR A 59 -6.99 2.74 -8.85
CA THR A 59 -6.72 4.18 -8.83
C THR A 59 -7.83 4.86 -8.05
N PHE A 60 -7.45 5.55 -6.98
CA PHE A 60 -8.39 6.25 -6.12
C PHE A 60 -8.03 7.74 -6.04
N THR A 61 -9.06 8.57 -5.96
CA THR A 61 -8.93 9.98 -5.56
C THR A 61 -9.11 10.10 -4.05
N THR A 62 -8.60 11.19 -3.46
CA THR A 62 -8.79 11.51 -2.03
C THR A 62 -10.27 11.48 -1.63
N GLY A 63 -11.15 12.02 -2.48
CA GLY A 63 -12.60 11.99 -2.25
C GLY A 63 -13.20 10.58 -2.27
N GLN A 64 -12.72 9.70 -3.15
CA GLN A 64 -13.15 8.29 -3.18
C GLN A 64 -12.71 7.54 -1.92
N ILE A 65 -11.48 7.76 -1.46
CA ILE A 65 -10.94 7.15 -0.23
C ILE A 65 -11.78 7.58 0.98
N ARG A 66 -12.04 8.89 1.11
CA ARG A 66 -12.93 9.42 2.15
C ARG A 66 -14.32 8.77 2.09
N ALA A 67 -14.93 8.74 0.91
CA ALA A 67 -16.26 8.16 0.74
C ALA A 67 -16.31 6.66 1.09
N GLN A 68 -15.27 5.90 0.71
CA GLN A 68 -15.15 4.48 1.04
C GLN A 68 -15.08 4.27 2.56
N LEU A 69 -14.22 5.01 3.26
CA LEU A 69 -14.08 4.91 4.72
C LEU A 69 -15.36 5.32 5.45
N THR A 70 -16.01 6.42 5.04
CA THR A 70 -17.31 6.84 5.59
C THR A 70 -18.37 5.75 5.39
N SER A 71 -18.44 5.17 4.19
CA SER A 71 -19.39 4.09 3.90
C SER A 71 -19.12 2.84 4.72
N TRP A 72 -17.85 2.53 4.97
CA TRP A 72 -17.41 1.37 5.75
C TRP A 72 -17.79 1.52 7.22
N ILE A 73 -17.54 2.68 7.83
CA ILE A 73 -17.97 2.98 9.20
C ILE A 73 -19.49 2.87 9.33
N LYS A 74 -20.25 3.40 8.35
CA LYS A 74 -21.71 3.29 8.34
C LYS A 74 -22.18 1.83 8.32
N ARG A 75 -21.56 0.96 7.51
CA ARG A 75 -21.88 -0.48 7.47
C ARG A 75 -21.56 -1.16 8.80
N LEU A 76 -20.43 -0.85 9.43
CA LEU A 76 -20.08 -1.40 10.74
C LEU A 76 -21.06 -1.01 11.84
N ARG A 77 -21.55 0.24 11.84
CA ARG A 77 -22.63 0.68 12.73
C ARG A 77 -23.90 -0.12 12.51
N GLN A 78 -24.30 -0.32 11.26
CA GLN A 78 -25.51 -1.07 10.91
C GLN A 78 -25.43 -2.55 11.31
N ALA A 79 -24.24 -3.16 11.22
CA ALA A 79 -24.03 -4.54 11.65
C ALA A 79 -24.15 -4.71 13.18
N GLY A 80 -23.92 -3.65 13.97
CA GLY A 80 -24.17 -3.65 15.42
C GLY A 80 -23.18 -4.45 16.28
N HIS A 81 -22.11 -5.01 15.69
CA HIS A 81 -21.11 -5.80 16.41
C HIS A 81 -19.93 -4.99 16.96
N ILE A 82 -19.81 -3.72 16.57
CA ILE A 82 -18.75 -2.82 17.02
C ILE A 82 -19.36 -1.79 17.99
N PRO A 83 -18.78 -1.57 19.19
CA PRO A 83 -19.21 -0.51 20.10
C PRO A 83 -19.34 0.84 19.39
N THR A 84 -20.42 1.57 19.70
CA THR A 84 -20.74 2.81 18.98
C THR A 84 -19.65 3.87 19.20
N GLU A 85 -19.02 3.87 20.38
CA GLU A 85 -17.92 4.75 20.76
C GLU A 85 -16.72 4.64 19.80
N ILE A 86 -16.42 3.43 19.32
CA ILE A 86 -15.34 3.20 18.34
C ILE A 86 -15.73 3.82 17.00
N THR A 87 -16.95 3.56 16.54
CA THR A 87 -17.42 4.10 15.25
C THR A 87 -17.62 5.63 15.27
N ASP A 88 -17.98 6.20 16.41
CA ASP A 88 -18.04 7.65 16.65
C ASP A 88 -16.64 8.26 16.64
N ASN A 89 -15.69 7.60 17.29
CA ASN A 89 -14.30 8.04 17.26
C ASN A 89 -13.74 8.07 15.84
N TRP A 90 -13.92 7.00 15.07
CA TRP A 90 -13.46 6.96 13.68
C TRP A 90 -14.17 8.01 12.81
N SER A 91 -15.49 8.20 12.97
CA SER A 91 -16.21 9.27 12.28
C SER A 91 -15.62 10.65 12.61
N ARG A 92 -15.27 10.91 13.87
CA ARG A 92 -14.62 12.16 14.29
C ARG A 92 -13.23 12.32 13.67
N VAL A 93 -12.43 11.26 13.62
CA VAL A 93 -11.13 11.28 12.95
C VAL A 93 -11.31 11.70 11.48
N LEU A 94 -12.27 11.10 10.76
CA LEU A 94 -12.54 11.45 9.35
C LEU A 94 -12.95 12.92 9.14
N GLU A 95 -13.44 13.61 10.16
CA GLU A 95 -13.81 15.04 10.09
C GLU A 95 -12.71 15.98 10.62
N THR A 96 -11.51 15.45 10.90
CA THR A 96 -10.37 16.28 11.34
C THR A 96 -9.92 17.21 10.22
N ASP A 97 -9.80 18.50 10.54
CA ASP A 97 -9.32 19.50 9.60
C ASP A 97 -7.94 19.14 9.06
N GLY A 98 -7.78 19.23 7.74
CA GLY A 98 -6.53 18.92 7.05
C GLY A 98 -6.22 17.43 6.85
N LEU A 99 -7.00 16.50 7.42
CA LEU A 99 -6.76 15.06 7.25
C LEU A 99 -6.73 14.64 5.77
N TRP A 100 -7.56 15.27 4.94
CA TRP A 100 -7.70 14.98 3.51
C TRP A 100 -6.88 15.90 2.61
N ALA A 101 -5.97 16.69 3.17
CA ALA A 101 -5.14 17.62 2.40
C ALA A 101 -3.92 16.91 1.79
N PHE A 102 -4.17 15.89 0.97
CA PHE A 102 -3.14 15.16 0.23
C PHE A 102 -3.60 14.82 -1.19
N ASP A 103 -2.62 14.71 -2.08
CA ASP A 103 -2.80 14.12 -3.40
C ASP A 103 -2.51 12.63 -3.36
N THR A 104 -3.31 11.84 -4.07
CA THR A 104 -3.03 10.41 -4.20
C THR A 104 -1.84 10.18 -5.12
N CYS A 105 -1.06 9.15 -4.82
CA CYS A 105 0.18 8.84 -5.53
C CYS A 105 0.36 7.33 -5.71
N PRO A 106 1.29 6.88 -6.57
CA PRO A 106 1.69 5.48 -6.58
C PRO A 106 2.18 5.04 -5.21
N VAL A 107 1.58 3.99 -4.67
CA VAL A 107 1.97 3.36 -3.42
C VAL A 107 2.28 1.88 -3.67
N HIS A 108 3.18 1.30 -2.87
CA HIS A 108 3.45 -0.14 -2.90
C HIS A 108 2.20 -0.95 -2.51
N GLY A 109 1.42 -0.42 -1.56
CA GLY A 109 0.14 -1.00 -1.15
C GLY A 109 0.09 -1.42 0.31
N GLY A 110 1.08 -1.04 1.11
CA GLY A 110 1.27 -1.42 2.51
C GLY A 110 2.39 -2.44 2.66
N PHE A 111 3.56 -1.96 3.11
CA PHE A 111 4.74 -2.76 3.32
C PHE A 111 4.57 -3.78 4.46
N LYS A 112 5.20 -4.94 4.29
CA LYS A 112 5.24 -6.03 5.26
C LYS A 112 6.65 -6.60 5.37
N ASP A 113 6.85 -7.47 6.37
CA ASP A 113 8.08 -8.23 6.54
C ASP A 113 8.47 -8.94 5.24
N GLY A 114 9.71 -8.70 4.79
CA GLY A 114 10.25 -9.28 3.57
C GLY A 114 10.02 -8.50 2.28
N ASP A 115 9.26 -7.40 2.30
CA ASP A 115 9.10 -6.55 1.11
C ASP A 115 10.39 -5.79 0.79
N PHE A 116 11.12 -5.35 1.82
CA PHE A 116 12.46 -4.78 1.69
C PHE A 116 13.54 -5.85 1.84
N LEU A 117 14.47 -5.91 0.87
CA LEU A 117 15.70 -6.67 1.00
C LEU A 117 16.86 -5.72 1.30
N PHE A 118 17.70 -6.09 2.26
CA PHE A 118 18.82 -5.29 2.72
C PHE A 118 20.17 -5.99 2.51
N SER A 119 21.20 -5.20 2.26
CA SER A 119 22.61 -5.59 2.43
C SER A 119 23.29 -4.52 3.27
N GLY A 120 23.66 -4.87 4.51
CA GLY A 120 23.96 -3.84 5.52
C GLY A 120 22.73 -2.97 5.75
N SER A 121 22.86 -1.64 5.69
CA SER A 121 21.74 -0.69 5.74
C SER A 121 21.18 -0.32 4.36
N THR A 122 21.78 -0.79 3.27
CA THR A 122 21.35 -0.46 1.91
C THR A 122 20.19 -1.35 1.49
N ILE A 123 19.10 -0.74 1.02
CA ILE A 123 18.00 -1.46 0.36
C ILE A 123 18.49 -1.91 -1.03
N THR A 124 18.52 -3.22 -1.25
CA THR A 124 18.94 -3.83 -2.51
C THR A 124 17.76 -4.16 -3.42
N ALA A 125 16.58 -4.39 -2.86
CA ALA A 125 15.36 -4.60 -3.62
C ALA A 125 14.10 -4.28 -2.80
N ILE A 126 13.03 -3.97 -3.53
CA ILE A 126 11.66 -3.92 -3.03
C ILE A 126 10.84 -4.92 -3.84
N THR A 127 10.11 -5.81 -3.15
CA THR A 127 9.42 -6.94 -3.75
C THR A 127 7.92 -6.92 -3.45
N ASN A 128 7.19 -7.96 -3.87
CA ASN A 128 5.75 -8.16 -3.56
C ASN A 128 4.83 -6.99 -3.98
N TRP A 129 4.97 -6.55 -5.23
CA TRP A 129 4.24 -5.40 -5.80
C TRP A 129 2.78 -5.66 -6.17
N GLN A 130 2.23 -6.86 -5.94
CA GLN A 130 0.87 -7.22 -6.36
C GLN A 130 -0.25 -6.34 -5.77
N SER A 131 0.03 -5.57 -4.71
CA SER A 131 -0.93 -4.68 -4.06
C SER A 131 -0.78 -3.20 -4.44
N MET A 132 0.07 -2.89 -5.42
CA MET A 132 0.33 -1.51 -5.83
C MET A 132 -0.89 -0.83 -6.44
N GLN A 133 -0.96 0.49 -6.28
CA GLN A 133 -2.14 1.28 -6.65
C GLN A 133 -1.81 2.77 -6.59
N ILE A 134 -2.70 3.60 -7.13
CA ILE A 134 -2.69 5.05 -6.87
C ILE A 134 -3.64 5.30 -5.69
N ASN A 135 -3.11 5.69 -4.54
CA ASN A 135 -3.87 5.79 -3.29
C ASN A 135 -3.23 6.79 -2.30
N ASP A 136 -3.75 6.84 -1.08
CA ASP A 136 -3.21 7.59 0.06
C ASP A 136 -1.77 7.15 0.38
N PRO A 137 -0.77 8.06 0.36
CA PRO A 137 0.62 7.75 0.70
C PRO A 137 0.79 7.15 2.11
N ALA A 138 -0.10 7.48 3.06
CA ALA A 138 -0.07 6.95 4.42
C ALA A 138 -0.24 5.43 4.45
N ARG A 139 -0.79 4.82 3.39
CA ARG A 139 -0.92 3.38 3.29
C ARG A 139 0.42 2.64 3.37
N ASP A 140 1.50 3.22 2.86
CA ASP A 140 2.81 2.59 2.92
C ASP A 140 3.52 2.82 4.27
N LEU A 141 2.93 3.61 5.17
CA LEU A 141 3.45 3.90 6.52
C LEU A 141 2.70 3.15 7.64
N ALA A 142 1.66 2.40 7.29
CA ALA A 142 0.69 1.82 8.22
C ALA A 142 1.09 0.46 8.79
#